data_AF-A0A3R9UHR8-F1
#
_entry.id   AF-A0A3R9UHR8-F1
#
_cell.length_a   1.000
_cell.length_b   1.000
_cell.length_c   1.000
_cell.angle_alpha   90.00
_cell.angle_beta   90.00
_cell.angle_gamma   90.00
#
_symmetry.space_group_name_H-M   'P 1'
#
loop_
_entity.id
_entity.type
_entity.pdbx_description
1 polymer ?
#
loop_
_entity_poly.entity_id
_entity_poly.type
_entity_poly.pdbx_seq_one_letter_code
_entity_poly.pdbx_strand_id
1 'polypeptide(L)'
;MRKQVMIVFSLMSLLHTLSACHTHTSCEDFAKRMGRRQVNIMVADSGPIGTSIELQGTDPATGKIIEFRDRTAFYIYVKDRLSVGDTLVKIRGEQFFTIKKPTCNIIIDFSCRSDPYQPMGIDTVPKTSSRLVIIRNDSLDWLKNN
;
A
#
# COMPACT_ATOMS: atom_id res chain seq x y z
N MET A 1 46.57 10.69 -42.66
CA MET A 1 46.32 10.83 -41.20
C MET A 1 44.85 10.52 -40.88
N ARG A 2 44.41 9.26 -40.99
CA ARG A 2 42.98 8.86 -40.89
C ARG A 2 42.65 7.91 -39.73
N LYS A 3 43.62 7.59 -38.85
CA LYS A 3 43.47 6.58 -37.79
C LYS A 3 43.11 7.13 -36.40
N GLN A 4 43.11 8.45 -36.19
CA GLN A 4 42.88 9.04 -34.85
C GLN A 4 41.43 9.46 -34.57
N VAL A 5 40.56 9.53 -35.57
CA VAL A 5 39.17 10.03 -35.38
C VAL A 5 38.19 8.92 -34.97
N MET A 6 38.56 7.64 -35.12
CA MET A 6 37.66 6.51 -34.82
C MET A 6 37.61 6.11 -33.34
N ILE A 7 38.59 6.51 -32.52
CA ILE A 7 38.66 6.10 -31.11
C ILE A 7 37.74 6.96 -30.23
N VAL A 8 37.50 8.22 -30.60
CA VAL A 8 36.70 9.16 -29.80
C VAL A 8 35.20 8.83 -29.84
N PHE A 9 34.69 8.34 -30.97
CA PHE A 9 33.29 7.93 -31.09
C PHE A 9 32.95 6.65 -30.33
N SER A 10 33.94 5.77 -30.11
CA SER A 10 33.71 4.49 -29.40
C SER A 10 33.66 4.66 -27.87
N LEU A 11 34.26 5.72 -27.32
CA LEU A 11 34.21 6.03 -25.87
C LEU A 11 32.94 6.78 -25.44
N MET A 12 32.31 7.53 -26.34
CA MET A 12 31.06 8.26 -26.05
C MET A 12 29.81 7.35 -25.99
N SER A 13 29.85 6.18 -26.63
CA SER A 13 28.76 5.19 -26.58
C SER A 13 28.77 4.35 -25.30
N LEU A 14 29.93 4.20 -24.65
CA LEU A 14 30.07 3.43 -23.41
C LEU A 14 29.61 4.20 -22.15
N LEU A 15 29.53 5.54 -22.22
CA LEU A 15 29.06 6.37 -21.11
C LEU A 15 27.52 6.46 -21.01
N HIS A 16 26.77 6.06 -22.05
CA HIS A 16 25.30 6.14 -22.05
C HIS A 16 24.61 4.88 -21.51
N THR A 17 25.33 3.78 -21.26
CA THR A 17 24.74 2.53 -20.76
C THR A 17 24.67 2.43 -19.23
N LEU A 18 25.15 3.44 -18.49
CA LEU A 18 25.26 3.39 -17.01
C LEU A 18 24.12 4.10 -16.25
N SER A 19 23.18 4.78 -16.92
CA SER A 19 22.14 5.56 -16.22
C SER A 19 20.78 4.84 -16.07
N ALA A 20 20.66 3.57 -16.44
CA ALA A 20 19.44 2.80 -16.26
C ALA A 20 19.38 2.09 -14.89
N CYS A 21 19.86 2.74 -13.81
CA CYS A 21 19.60 2.25 -12.46
C CYS A 21 18.13 2.51 -12.12
N HIS A 22 17.33 1.44 -12.09
CA HIS A 22 16.01 1.46 -11.46
C HIS A 22 16.15 1.98 -10.03
N THR A 23 15.58 3.15 -9.76
CA THR A 23 15.45 3.67 -8.39
C THR A 23 14.50 2.76 -7.62
N HIS A 24 15.06 1.80 -6.89
CA HIS A 24 14.31 1.03 -5.90
C HIS A 24 13.73 2.01 -4.88
N THR A 25 12.40 2.08 -4.79
CA THR A 25 11.74 2.80 -3.69
C THR A 25 11.98 1.99 -2.42
N SER A 26 12.59 2.60 -1.40
CA SER A 26 12.79 1.94 -0.11
C SER A 26 11.45 1.63 0.57
N CYS A 27 11.43 0.64 1.47
CA CYS A 27 10.25 0.37 2.28
C CYS A 27 9.82 1.63 3.04
N GLU A 28 10.79 2.35 3.61
CA GLU A 28 10.57 3.55 4.40
C GLU A 28 9.90 4.66 3.57
N ASP A 29 10.34 4.84 2.33
CA ASP A 29 9.72 5.80 1.41
C ASP A 29 8.30 5.38 1.04
N PHE A 30 8.06 4.08 0.86
CA PHE A 30 6.73 3.55 0.61
C PHE A 30 5.79 3.76 1.82
N ALA A 31 6.22 3.38 3.02
CA ALA A 31 5.51 3.57 4.27
C ALA A 31 5.22 5.05 4.53
N LYS A 32 6.20 5.93 4.32
CA LYS A 32 6.05 7.38 4.45
C LYS A 32 5.05 7.94 3.43
N ARG A 33 5.06 7.45 2.19
CA ARG A 33 4.07 7.84 1.17
C ARG A 33 2.67 7.38 1.55
N MET A 34 2.52 6.17 2.10
CA MET A 34 1.25 5.69 2.63
C MET A 34 0.76 6.50 3.83
N GLY A 35 1.67 6.89 4.74
CA GLY A 35 1.33 7.68 5.92
C GLY A 35 0.87 9.11 5.63
N ARG A 36 1.22 9.68 4.46
CA ARG A 36 0.74 11.02 4.05
C ARG A 36 -0.72 11.04 3.60
N ARG A 37 -1.30 9.87 3.35
CA ARG A 37 -2.66 9.74 2.82
C ARG A 37 -3.70 10.00 3.91
N GLN A 38 -4.88 10.41 3.45
CA GLN A 38 -6.05 10.58 4.27
C GLN A 38 -7.26 10.12 3.47
N VAL A 39 -8.11 9.29 4.07
CA VAL A 39 -9.38 8.87 3.50
C VAL A 39 -10.34 8.52 4.63
N ASN A 40 -11.59 8.87 4.47
CA ASN A 40 -12.68 8.42 5.33
C ASN A 40 -13.89 8.25 4.42
N ILE A 41 -14.04 7.07 3.83
CA ILE A 41 -15.04 6.82 2.79
C ILE A 41 -15.85 5.58 3.13
N MET A 42 -17.17 5.73 3.21
CA MET A 42 -18.11 4.62 3.17
C MET A 42 -18.35 4.27 1.70
N VAL A 43 -17.95 3.06 1.31
CA VAL A 43 -17.89 2.65 -0.10
C VAL A 43 -19.30 2.45 -0.64
N ALA A 44 -19.65 3.19 -1.69
CA ALA A 44 -20.88 3.00 -2.46
C ALA A 44 -20.62 2.24 -3.77
N ASP A 45 -19.45 2.48 -4.37
CA ASP A 45 -18.98 1.78 -5.56
C ASP A 45 -17.45 1.60 -5.49
N SER A 46 -16.96 0.49 -6.03
CA SER A 46 -15.54 0.19 -6.12
C SER A 46 -15.21 -0.53 -7.43
N GLY A 47 -14.18 -0.04 -8.11
CA GLY A 47 -13.70 -0.62 -9.36
C GLY A 47 -12.19 -0.75 -9.37
N PRO A 48 -11.62 -1.92 -9.72
CA PRO A 48 -10.24 -1.96 -10.15
C PRO A 48 -10.06 -1.15 -11.44
N ILE A 49 -8.94 -0.44 -11.51
CA ILE A 49 -8.42 0.11 -12.77
C ILE A 49 -7.01 -0.48 -12.94
N GLY A 50 -6.91 -1.68 -13.51
CA GLY A 50 -5.64 -2.42 -13.59
C GLY A 50 -5.11 -2.78 -12.18
N THR A 51 -3.94 -2.26 -11.82
CA THR A 51 -3.35 -2.42 -10.46
C THR A 51 -3.73 -1.31 -9.49
N SER A 52 -4.62 -0.41 -9.89
CA SER A 52 -5.09 0.74 -9.10
C SER A 52 -6.53 0.55 -8.64
N ILE A 53 -6.95 1.32 -7.64
CA ILE A 53 -8.34 1.31 -7.13
C ILE A 53 -8.95 2.70 -7.24
N GLU A 54 -10.20 2.74 -7.68
CA GLU A 54 -11.07 3.91 -7.60
C GLU A 54 -12.28 3.54 -6.73
N LEU A 55 -12.53 4.37 -5.72
CA LEU A 55 -13.65 4.24 -4.80
C LEU A 55 -14.52 5.49 -4.93
N GLN A 56 -15.82 5.27 -5.02
CA GLN A 56 -16.82 6.33 -4.85
C GLN A 56 -17.66 6.01 -3.62
N GLY A 57 -18.05 7.04 -2.89
CA GLY A 57 -18.75 6.85 -1.63
C GLY A 57 -19.00 8.15 -0.90
N THR A 58 -19.39 8.00 0.36
CA THR A 58 -19.75 9.13 1.22
C THR A 58 -18.78 9.23 2.37
N ASP A 59 -18.29 10.43 2.69
CA ASP A 59 -17.58 10.68 3.94
C ASP A 59 -18.58 10.65 5.10
N PRO A 60 -18.51 9.65 6.01
CA PRO A 60 -19.49 9.52 7.08
C PRO A 60 -19.42 10.66 8.10
N ALA A 61 -18.34 11.45 8.14
CA ALA A 61 -18.24 12.60 9.04
C ALA A 61 -18.95 13.84 8.50
N THR A 62 -18.98 14.01 7.18
CA THR A 62 -19.50 15.24 6.53
C THR A 62 -20.75 15.01 5.69
N GLY A 63 -21.10 13.76 5.39
CA GLY A 63 -22.20 13.39 4.49
C GLY A 63 -21.93 13.70 3.02
N LYS A 64 -20.72 14.15 2.66
CA LYS A 64 -20.38 14.54 1.29
C LYS A 64 -20.00 13.31 0.45
N ILE A 65 -20.43 13.32 -0.80
CA ILE A 65 -19.92 12.36 -1.80
C ILE A 65 -18.46 12.71 -2.09
N ILE A 66 -17.59 11.70 -2.05
CA ILE A 66 -16.16 11.82 -2.29
C ILE A 66 -15.68 10.68 -3.18
N GLU A 67 -14.57 10.94 -3.89
CA GLU A 67 -13.84 9.93 -4.64
C GLU A 67 -12.47 9.72 -4.00
N PHE A 68 -12.03 8.47 -3.93
CA PHE A 68 -10.67 8.10 -3.57
C PHE A 68 -10.05 7.28 -4.69
N ARG A 69 -8.91 7.76 -5.21
CA ARG A 69 -8.15 7.07 -6.25
C ARG A 69 -6.77 6.76 -5.71
N ASP A 70 -6.40 5.49 -5.79
CA ASP A 70 -5.03 5.07 -5.52
C ASP A 70 -4.41 4.37 -6.73
N ARG A 71 -3.37 5.01 -7.28
CA ARG A 71 -2.58 4.49 -8.41
C ARG A 71 -1.39 3.64 -7.99
N THR A 72 -1.31 3.24 -6.73
CA THR A 72 -0.26 2.34 -6.25
C THR A 72 -0.77 0.91 -6.17
N ALA A 73 0.10 -0.04 -5.83
CA ALA A 73 -0.28 -1.43 -5.59
C ALA A 73 -1.17 -1.63 -4.34
N PHE A 74 -1.73 -0.56 -3.75
CA PHE A 74 -2.62 -0.65 -2.58
C PHE A 74 -3.82 -1.57 -2.85
N TYR A 75 -4.34 -1.55 -4.08
CA TYR A 75 -5.46 -2.38 -4.52
C TYR A 75 -5.25 -3.86 -4.16
N ILE A 76 -4.03 -4.37 -4.29
CA ILE A 76 -3.70 -5.78 -4.00
C ILE A 76 -4.01 -6.15 -2.55
N TYR A 77 -3.90 -5.21 -1.61
CA TYR A 77 -4.17 -5.47 -0.19
C TYR A 77 -5.66 -5.40 0.14
N VAL A 78 -6.42 -4.55 -0.56
CA VAL A 78 -7.83 -4.28 -0.23
C VAL A 78 -8.86 -5.03 -1.09
N LYS A 79 -8.49 -5.50 -2.29
CA LYS A 79 -9.44 -6.01 -3.30
C LYS A 79 -10.40 -7.08 -2.81
N ASP A 80 -9.93 -8.02 -1.99
CA ASP A 80 -10.74 -9.14 -1.49
C ASP A 80 -11.32 -8.87 -0.09
N ARG A 81 -11.09 -7.66 0.45
CA ARG A 81 -11.38 -7.29 1.84
C ARG A 81 -12.32 -6.10 1.98
N LEU A 82 -12.34 -5.23 0.97
CA LEU A 82 -13.17 -4.04 0.94
C LEU A 82 -14.41 -4.30 0.07
N SER A 83 -15.59 -4.10 0.64
CA SER A 83 -16.87 -4.29 -0.05
C SER A 83 -17.73 -3.03 0.05
N VAL A 84 -18.74 -2.93 -0.83
CA VAL A 84 -19.78 -1.88 -0.71
C VAL A 84 -20.41 -1.93 0.69
N GLY A 85 -20.56 -0.78 1.31
CA GLY A 85 -21.04 -0.62 2.69
C GLY A 85 -19.94 -0.61 3.75
N ASP A 86 -18.72 -1.07 3.46
CA ASP A 86 -17.59 -0.93 4.37
C ASP A 86 -17.11 0.52 4.43
N THR A 87 -16.40 0.89 5.51
CA THR A 87 -15.71 2.19 5.59
C THR A 87 -14.20 2.01 5.53
N LEU A 88 -13.56 2.59 4.52
CA LEU A 88 -12.10 2.69 4.46
C LEU A 88 -11.65 3.98 5.17
N VAL A 89 -10.78 3.82 6.16
CA VAL A 89 -10.25 4.89 6.99
C VAL A 89 -8.73 4.91 6.92
N LYS A 90 -8.19 6.10 6.69
CA LYS A 90 -6.78 6.44 6.79
C LYS A 90 -6.66 7.80 7.45
N ILE A 91 -5.98 7.84 8.60
CA ILE A 91 -5.60 9.10 9.23
C ILE A 91 -4.19 9.46 8.76
N ARG A 92 -3.99 10.75 8.44
CA ARG A 92 -2.67 11.28 8.06
C ARG A 92 -1.71 11.11 9.24
N GLY A 93 -0.53 10.57 8.97
CA GLY A 93 0.53 10.32 9.95
C GLY A 93 0.59 8.86 10.42
N GLU A 94 -0.52 8.13 10.41
CA GLU A 94 -0.52 6.71 10.77
C GLU A 94 0.15 5.86 9.67
N GLN A 95 0.66 4.67 10.00
CA GLN A 95 1.23 3.75 9.01
C GLN A 95 0.27 2.66 8.55
N PHE A 96 -0.96 2.63 9.08
CA PHE A 96 -1.96 1.63 8.70
C PHE A 96 -3.20 2.26 8.06
N PHE A 97 -3.95 1.43 7.35
CA PHE A 97 -5.34 1.68 6.94
C PHE A 97 -6.27 0.80 7.76
N THR A 98 -7.50 1.26 7.99
CA THR A 98 -8.54 0.46 8.62
C THR A 98 -9.72 0.31 7.68
N ILE A 99 -10.17 -0.92 7.45
CA ILE A 99 -11.47 -1.22 6.85
C ILE A 99 -12.42 -1.55 8.00
N LYS A 100 -13.39 -0.67 8.26
CA LYS A 100 -14.44 -0.91 9.24
C LYS A 100 -15.54 -1.76 8.60
N LYS A 101 -15.76 -2.94 9.15
CA LYS A 101 -16.87 -3.84 8.81
C LYS A 101 -17.91 -3.79 9.93
N PRO A 102 -19.12 -4.36 9.76
CA PRO A 102 -20.12 -4.41 10.81
C PRO A 102 -19.62 -5.09 12.10
N THR A 103 -18.95 -6.24 11.97
CA THR A 103 -18.56 -7.12 13.08
C THR A 103 -17.10 -6.99 13.53
N CYS A 104 -16.21 -6.54 12.65
CA CYS A 104 -14.78 -6.40 12.92
C CYS A 104 -14.18 -5.19 12.19
N ASN A 105 -12.92 -4.89 12.50
CA ASN A 105 -12.09 -4.00 11.72
C ASN A 105 -10.96 -4.81 11.10
N ILE A 106 -10.61 -4.52 9.85
CA ILE A 106 -9.40 -5.05 9.22
C ILE A 106 -8.35 -3.94 9.23
N ILE A 107 -7.18 -4.19 9.80
CA ILE A 107 -6.06 -3.26 9.85
C ILE A 107 -5.03 -3.73 8.82
N ILE A 108 -4.58 -2.83 7.95
CA ILE A 108 -3.54 -3.09 6.96
C ILE A 108 -2.36 -2.21 7.32
N ASP A 109 -1.30 -2.79 7.89
CA ASP A 109 -0.15 -2.05 8.41
C ASP A 109 1.00 -1.98 7.39
N PHE A 110 1.48 -0.76 7.13
CA PHE A 110 2.63 -0.46 6.27
C PHE A 110 3.80 0.04 7.12
N SER A 111 4.26 -0.81 8.03
CA SER A 111 5.48 -0.60 8.80
C SER A 111 6.66 -1.35 8.17
N CYS A 112 7.87 -0.86 8.39
CA CYS A 112 9.11 -1.47 7.90
C CYS A 112 9.86 -2.05 9.11
N ARG A 113 10.05 -3.36 9.13
CA ARG A 113 11.16 -3.99 9.88
C ARG A 113 12.36 -4.11 8.96
N SER A 114 13.48 -4.63 9.47
CA SER A 114 14.75 -4.86 8.75
C SER A 114 14.65 -5.66 7.44
N ASP A 115 13.44 -6.05 6.99
CA ASP A 115 13.18 -6.70 5.71
C ASP A 115 12.57 -5.72 4.69
N PRO A 116 13.16 -5.57 3.50
CA PRO A 116 12.91 -4.40 2.64
C PRO A 116 11.59 -4.38 1.84
N TYR A 117 10.66 -5.35 1.96
CA TYR A 117 9.61 -5.50 0.93
C TYR A 117 8.17 -5.87 1.34
N GLN A 118 7.77 -5.93 2.61
CA GLN A 118 6.38 -6.33 2.92
C GLN A 118 5.69 -5.45 3.97
N PRO A 119 4.43 -5.03 3.73
CA PRO A 119 3.58 -4.54 4.82
C PRO A 119 3.45 -5.62 5.89
N MET A 120 3.63 -5.20 7.15
CA MET A 120 3.85 -6.12 8.26
C MET A 120 2.66 -7.00 8.63
N GLY A 121 1.44 -6.70 8.18
CA GLY A 121 0.32 -7.57 8.48
C GLY A 121 -1.03 -7.05 7.99
N ILE A 122 -1.95 -8.00 7.83
CA ILE A 122 -3.37 -7.72 7.72
C ILE A 122 -4.04 -8.39 8.91
N ASP A 123 -4.52 -7.57 9.84
CA ASP A 123 -5.09 -8.05 11.11
C ASP A 123 -6.61 -7.88 11.09
N THR A 124 -7.34 -8.85 11.64
CA THR A 124 -8.79 -8.72 11.86
C THR A 124 -9.05 -8.57 13.36
N VAL A 125 -9.57 -7.41 13.75
CA VAL A 125 -9.82 -7.05 15.15
C VAL A 125 -11.34 -7.04 15.40
N PRO A 126 -11.88 -7.95 16.25
CA PRO A 126 -13.28 -7.93 16.63
C PRO A 126 -13.65 -6.63 17.36
N LYS A 127 -14.81 -6.04 17.06
CA LYS A 127 -15.26 -4.80 17.73
C LYS A 127 -15.55 -4.98 19.22
N THR A 128 -15.82 -6.20 19.65
CA THR A 128 -16.06 -6.57 21.06
C THR A 128 -14.77 -6.70 21.87
N SER A 129 -13.59 -6.64 21.24
CA SER A 129 -12.32 -6.76 21.94
C SER A 129 -11.87 -5.39 22.46
N SER A 130 -12.05 -5.15 23.76
CA SER A 130 -11.46 -4.00 24.49
C SER A 130 -9.93 -4.10 24.59
N ARG A 131 -9.33 -5.20 24.13
CA ARG A 131 -7.89 -5.38 23.99
C ARG A 131 -7.53 -5.42 22.51
N LEU A 132 -6.66 -4.49 22.11
CA LEU A 132 -5.93 -4.53 20.84
C LEU A 132 -5.07 -5.81 20.84
N VAL A 133 -5.61 -6.91 20.34
CA VAL A 133 -4.83 -8.13 20.10
C VAL A 133 -4.24 -7.97 18.69
N ILE A 134 -3.00 -7.51 18.65
CA ILE A 134 -2.17 -7.55 17.44
C ILE A 134 -1.86 -9.03 17.21
N ILE A 135 -2.62 -9.70 16.35
CA ILE A 135 -2.29 -11.06 15.91
C ILE A 135 -1.21 -10.90 14.86
N ARG A 136 0.05 -10.86 15.31
CA ARG A 136 1.21 -10.89 14.42
C ARG A 136 1.14 -12.16 13.58
N ASN A 137 1.39 -12.01 12.29
CA ASN A 137 1.45 -13.10 11.31
C ASN A 137 2.55 -14.16 11.62
N ASP A 138 3.31 -13.96 12.70
CA ASP A 138 4.34 -14.88 13.22
C ASP A 138 3.74 -16.14 13.90
N SER A 139 2.42 -16.28 14.04
CA SER A 139 1.78 -17.43 14.72
C SER A 139 1.24 -18.53 13.80
N LEU A 140 1.51 -18.49 12.49
CA LEU A 140 1.09 -19.56 11.57
C LEU A 140 2.04 -20.77 11.53
N ASP A 141 3.18 -20.71 12.22
CA ASP A 141 4.11 -21.86 12.34
C ASP A 141 3.75 -22.84 13.46
N TRP A 142 2.90 -22.46 14.42
CA TRP A 142 2.52 -23.36 15.52
C TRP A 142 1.32 -24.27 15.20
N LEU A 143 0.51 -23.95 14.19
CA LEU A 143 -0.66 -24.75 13.80
C LEU A 143 -0.36 -25.85 12.76
N LYS A 144 0.91 -26.10 12.43
CA LYS A 144 1.31 -27.21 11.55
C LYS A 144 1.86 -28.44 12.30
N ASN A 145 2.04 -28.39 13.61
CA ASN A 145 2.70 -29.46 14.38
C ASN A 145 2.08 -29.81 15.75
N ASN A 146 0.79 -29.53 16.00
CA ASN A 146 0.06 -30.14 17.12
C ASN A 146 -1.36 -30.52 16.71
#